data_AF-A0A6C1QVR4-F1
#
_entry.id   AF-A0A6C1QVR4-F1
#
_cell.length_a   1.000
_cell.length_b   1.000
_cell.length_c   1.000
_cell.angle_alpha   90.00
_cell.angle_beta   90.00
_cell.angle_gamma   90.00
#
_symmetry.space_group_name_H-M   'P 1'
#
loop_
_entity.id
_entity.type
_entity.pdbx_description
1 polymer ?
#
loop_
_entity_poly.entity_id
_entity_poly.type
_entity_poly.pdbx_seq_one_letter_code
_entity_poly.pdbx_strand_id
1 'polypeptide(L)'
;MRGYVSPQMSEPRTVHIVHLYRKDGSSMFFHPFGADEESVDLLESSRIRGLYGDEPPVSALTGFRNELYLLADRALRRWNAEDRFLVRFLAASAVFVVVFLFLSIVVRDPVPLLDELLISLAVSIAAYYALVRRDLSSQRVERHRIEIRSAIDRTVFEESELVHRLEETLHAHEGNGVPALDQQTLLFDEKDADVAAEVLSYLGKNFRDRRYRKQERKLMRATRRADVQRTMADWSPHEKTDVPLFCLYLVLKRHVHQ
;
A
#
# COMPACT_ATOMS: atom_id res chain seq x y z
N MET A 1 -18.97 33.46 29.93
CA MET A 1 -18.84 31.98 29.96
C MET A 1 -18.53 31.50 28.55
N ARG A 2 -17.25 31.22 28.24
CA ARG A 2 -16.87 30.56 26.98
C ARG A 2 -17.05 29.06 27.21
N GLY A 3 -18.00 28.47 26.50
CA GLY A 3 -18.23 27.03 26.52
C GLY A 3 -16.96 26.32 26.06
N TYR A 4 -16.44 25.44 26.91
CA TYR A 4 -15.51 24.41 26.50
C TYR A 4 -16.26 23.48 25.54
N VAL A 5 -15.98 23.60 24.25
CA VAL A 5 -16.34 22.59 23.27
C VAL A 5 -15.37 21.43 23.51
N SER A 6 -15.84 20.38 24.19
CA SER A 6 -15.11 19.12 24.28
C SER A 6 -14.77 18.66 22.85
N PRO A 7 -13.51 18.28 22.56
CA PRO A 7 -13.20 17.67 21.28
C PRO A 7 -14.01 16.38 21.21
N GLN A 8 -14.95 16.29 20.25
CA GLN A 8 -15.55 15.01 19.90
C GLN A 8 -14.37 14.10 19.51
N MET A 9 -14.09 13.09 20.34
CA MET A 9 -13.20 12.01 19.97
C MET A 9 -13.89 11.29 18.81
N SER A 10 -13.57 11.69 17.59
CA SER A 10 -13.93 10.96 16.38
C SER A 10 -13.54 9.51 16.58
N GLU A 11 -14.48 8.58 16.45
CA GLU A 11 -14.18 7.15 16.53
C GLU A 11 -12.99 6.83 15.63
N PRO A 12 -12.06 5.97 16.09
CA PRO A 12 -10.90 5.63 15.30
C PRO A 12 -11.35 5.07 13.96
N ARG A 13 -10.83 5.65 12.87
CA ARG A 13 -11.13 5.23 11.51
C ARG A 13 -10.91 3.72 11.42
N THR A 14 -11.91 2.99 10.92
CA THR A 14 -11.74 1.55 10.66
C THR A 14 -11.25 1.37 9.23
N VAL A 15 -10.28 0.49 9.05
CA VAL A 15 -9.70 0.14 7.76
C VAL A 15 -9.87 -1.37 7.57
N HIS A 16 -10.40 -1.77 6.42
CA HIS A 16 -10.63 -3.17 6.13
C HIS A 16 -9.51 -3.78 5.29
N ILE A 17 -9.12 -5.00 5.66
CA ILE A 17 -8.32 -5.89 4.83
C ILE A 17 -9.27 -6.95 4.31
N VAL A 18 -9.38 -7.12 3.01
CA VAL A 18 -10.29 -8.09 2.40
C VAL A 18 -9.49 -9.23 1.82
N HIS A 19 -9.77 -10.44 2.29
CA HIS A 19 -9.28 -11.67 1.70
C HIS A 19 -10.28 -12.17 0.65
N LEU A 20 -9.79 -12.56 -0.52
CA LEU A 20 -10.57 -13.27 -1.53
C LEU A 20 -9.90 -14.61 -1.85
N TYR A 21 -10.67 -15.67 -1.78
CA TYR A 21 -10.28 -17.01 -2.18
C TYR A 21 -10.62 -17.27 -3.65
N ARG A 22 -9.70 -17.89 -4.42
CA ARG A 22 -9.88 -18.22 -5.83
C ARG A 22 -10.19 -19.70 -6.04
N LYS A 23 -10.78 -20.06 -7.19
CA LYS A 23 -11.04 -21.47 -7.53
C LYS A 23 -9.77 -22.32 -7.70
N ASP A 24 -8.65 -21.70 -8.04
CA ASP A 24 -7.36 -22.38 -8.13
C ASP A 24 -6.72 -22.67 -6.77
N GLY A 25 -7.39 -22.28 -5.67
CA GLY A 25 -6.92 -22.45 -4.29
C GLY A 25 -5.97 -21.36 -3.82
N SER A 26 -5.68 -20.34 -4.64
CA SER A 26 -4.86 -19.22 -4.22
C SER A 26 -5.66 -18.21 -3.39
N SER A 27 -4.96 -17.51 -2.50
CA SER A 27 -5.51 -16.48 -1.62
C SER A 27 -4.97 -15.12 -1.99
N MET A 28 -5.83 -14.12 -2.07
CA MET A 28 -5.47 -12.73 -2.34
C MET A 28 -5.91 -11.85 -1.17
N PHE A 29 -5.07 -10.91 -0.77
CA PHE A 29 -5.39 -9.93 0.26
C PHE A 29 -5.38 -8.53 -0.36
N PHE A 30 -6.44 -7.78 -0.14
CA PHE A 30 -6.59 -6.39 -0.57
C PHE A 30 -6.53 -5.50 0.67
N HIS A 31 -5.61 -4.52 0.65
CA HIS A 31 -5.38 -3.63 1.77
C HIS A 31 -4.85 -2.27 1.28
N PRO A 32 -4.91 -1.21 2.10
CA PRO A 32 -4.41 0.10 1.71
C PRO A 32 -2.89 0.26 1.85
N PHE A 33 -2.25 -0.59 2.67
CA PHE A 33 -0.85 -0.42 3.08
C PHE A 33 0.16 -0.54 1.92
N GLY A 34 1.07 0.43 1.85
CA GLY A 34 2.24 0.49 0.98
C GLY A 34 3.53 0.71 1.77
N ALA A 35 4.59 1.16 1.09
CA ALA A 35 5.89 1.47 1.68
C ALA A 35 6.09 2.99 1.85
N ASP A 36 5.05 3.68 2.31
CA ASP A 36 4.96 5.12 2.50
C ASP A 36 4.57 5.49 3.93
N GLU A 37 4.77 6.76 4.28
CA GLU A 37 4.48 7.30 5.62
C GLU A 37 2.99 7.20 5.98
N GLU A 38 2.09 7.41 5.00
CA GLU A 38 0.64 7.26 5.20
C GLU A 38 0.28 5.86 5.72
N SER A 39 1.01 4.81 5.32
CA SER A 39 0.78 3.46 5.82
C SER A 39 1.16 3.29 7.28
N VAL A 40 2.22 3.97 7.75
CA VAL A 40 2.60 3.99 9.17
C VAL A 40 1.49 4.66 9.97
N ASP A 41 1.07 5.84 9.54
CA ASP A 41 0.01 6.59 10.22
C ASP A 41 -1.28 5.78 10.29
N LEU A 42 -1.67 5.13 9.18
CA LEU A 42 -2.85 4.26 9.15
C LEU A 42 -2.74 3.09 10.13
N LEU A 43 -1.57 2.45 10.24
CA LEU A 43 -1.35 1.32 11.15
C LEU A 43 -1.42 1.75 12.62
N GLU A 44 -1.08 3.00 12.94
CA GLU A 44 -1.12 3.54 14.29
C GLU A 44 -2.49 4.13 14.68
N SER A 45 -3.12 4.87 13.77
CA SER A 45 -4.31 5.66 14.08
C SER A 45 -5.63 4.93 13.82
N SER A 46 -5.58 3.81 13.10
CA SER A 46 -6.79 3.15 12.59
C SER A 46 -7.01 1.78 13.23
N ARG A 47 -8.28 1.40 13.38
CA ARG A 47 -8.62 0.03 13.75
C ARG A 47 -8.62 -0.83 12.48
N ILE A 48 -7.79 -1.86 12.47
CA ILE A 48 -7.68 -2.76 11.31
C ILE A 48 -8.59 -3.96 11.54
N ARG A 49 -9.46 -4.24 10.57
CA ARG A 49 -10.32 -5.44 10.56
C ARG A 49 -10.06 -6.24 9.30
N GLY A 50 -9.86 -7.54 9.46
CA GLY A 50 -9.83 -8.48 8.34
C GLY A 50 -11.23 -8.97 8.04
N LEU A 51 -11.58 -9.08 6.76
CA LEU A 51 -12.84 -9.66 6.29
C LEU A 51 -12.52 -10.77 5.30
N TYR A 52 -13.23 -11.90 5.41
CA TYR A 52 -13.13 -13.03 4.48
C TYR A 52 -14.52 -13.59 4.17
N GLY A 53 -14.68 -14.25 3.02
CA GLY A 53 -15.86 -15.07 2.73
C GLY A 53 -15.57 -16.50 3.18
N ASP A 54 -14.74 -17.20 2.41
CA ASP A 54 -14.15 -18.47 2.81
C ASP A 54 -12.92 -18.27 3.70
N GLU A 55 -12.81 -19.07 4.77
CA GLU A 55 -11.72 -18.92 5.75
C GLU A 55 -10.34 -19.11 5.08
N PRO A 56 -9.43 -18.12 5.18
CA PRO A 56 -8.09 -18.25 4.61
C PRO A 56 -7.29 -19.33 5.33
N PRO A 57 -6.52 -20.15 4.59
CA PRO A 57 -5.64 -21.13 5.23
C PRO A 57 -4.59 -20.41 6.09
N VAL A 58 -4.18 -21.05 7.19
CA VAL A 58 -3.19 -20.49 8.15
C VAL A 58 -1.89 -20.07 7.47
N SER A 59 -1.48 -20.79 6.41
CA SER A 59 -0.30 -20.46 5.60
C SER A 59 -0.45 -19.13 4.85
N ALA A 60 -1.64 -18.83 4.31
CA ALA A 60 -1.93 -17.57 3.63
C ALA A 60 -1.95 -16.40 4.61
N LEU A 61 -2.59 -16.56 5.78
CA LEU A 61 -2.57 -15.54 6.84
C LEU A 61 -1.15 -15.26 7.35
N THR A 62 -0.35 -16.30 7.54
CA THR A 62 1.05 -16.16 7.98
C THR A 62 1.89 -15.46 6.90
N GLY A 63 1.72 -15.85 5.64
CA GLY A 63 2.39 -15.19 4.50
C GLY A 63 2.03 -13.71 4.41
N PHE A 64 0.75 -13.39 4.55
CA PHE A 64 0.25 -12.03 4.54
C PHE A 64 0.79 -11.17 5.69
N ARG A 65 0.80 -11.69 6.93
CA ARG A 65 1.40 -10.99 8.07
C ARG A 65 2.88 -10.67 7.82
N ASN A 66 3.63 -11.62 7.27
CA ASN A 66 5.03 -11.39 6.92
C ASN A 66 5.19 -10.30 5.85
N GLU A 67 4.30 -10.26 4.86
CA GLU A 67 4.28 -9.17 3.87
C GLU A 67 4.02 -7.81 4.53
N LEU A 68 3.03 -7.72 5.43
CA LEU A 68 2.75 -6.50 6.18
C LEU A 68 3.94 -6.06 7.04
N TYR A 69 4.65 -7.01 7.67
CA TYR A 69 5.89 -6.69 8.40
C TYR A 69 6.97 -6.10 7.50
N LEU A 70 7.14 -6.64 6.30
CA LEU A 70 8.11 -6.13 5.32
C LEU A 70 7.70 -4.75 4.77
N LEU A 71 6.40 -4.50 4.60
CA LEU A 71 5.88 -3.19 4.19
C LEU A 71 6.07 -2.17 5.32
N ALA A 72 5.66 -2.50 6.55
CA ALA A 72 5.84 -1.67 7.73
C ALA A 72 7.31 -1.34 7.98
N ASP A 73 8.21 -2.32 7.88
CA ASP A 73 9.65 -2.09 8.06
C ASP A 73 10.23 -1.16 6.97
N ARG A 74 9.71 -1.21 5.74
CA ARG A 74 10.11 -0.28 4.67
C ARG A 74 9.57 1.12 4.91
N ALA A 75 8.30 1.22 5.28
CA ALA A 75 7.63 2.48 5.58
C ALA A 75 8.31 3.20 6.77
N LEU A 76 8.61 2.48 7.85
CA LEU A 76 9.32 2.98 9.02
C LEU A 76 10.74 3.48 8.70
N ARG A 77 11.49 2.73 7.87
CA ARG A 77 12.81 3.19 7.40
C ARG A 77 12.72 4.50 6.63
N ARG A 78 11.67 4.66 5.82
CA ARG A 78 11.42 5.87 5.03
C ARG A 78 11.03 7.04 5.93
N TRP A 79 10.09 6.85 6.86
CA TRP A 79 9.74 7.83 7.87
C TRP A 79 10.97 8.33 8.65
N ASN A 80 11.82 7.42 9.13
CA ASN A 80 13.05 7.81 9.82
C ASN A 80 14.08 8.48 8.87
N ALA A 81 14.07 8.13 7.59
CA ALA A 81 14.87 8.80 6.57
C ALA A 81 14.42 10.25 6.36
N GLU A 82 13.12 10.53 6.45
CA GLU A 82 12.56 11.86 6.25
C GLU A 82 12.69 12.72 7.52
N ASP A 83 12.27 12.23 8.70
CA ASP A 83 12.32 12.97 9.99
C ASP A 83 13.73 13.49 10.33
N ARG A 84 14.75 12.66 10.09
CA ARG A 84 16.14 12.98 10.44
C ARG A 84 16.99 13.45 9.28
N PHE A 85 16.41 13.64 8.09
CA PHE A 85 17.20 14.06 6.92
C PHE A 85 17.97 15.35 7.21
N LEU A 86 17.25 16.39 7.66
CA LEU A 86 17.83 17.71 7.89
C LEU A 86 18.95 17.69 8.95
N VAL A 87 18.71 17.02 10.07
CA VAL A 87 19.70 16.93 11.17
C VAL A 87 20.97 16.21 10.71
N ARG A 88 20.84 15.10 9.99
CA ARG A 88 22.00 14.35 9.45
C ARG A 88 22.74 15.14 8.39
N PHE A 89 22.01 15.82 7.51
CA PHE A 89 22.59 16.67 6.48
C PHE A 89 23.41 17.79 7.11
N LEU A 90 22.84 18.53 8.07
CA LEU A 90 23.54 19.60 8.79
C LEU A 90 24.78 19.11 9.53
N ALA A 91 24.69 17.96 10.21
CA ALA A 91 25.84 17.36 10.89
C ALA A 91 26.94 16.97 9.90
N ALA A 92 26.59 16.35 8.76
CA ALA A 92 27.55 16.00 7.72
C ALA A 92 28.18 17.23 7.06
N SER A 93 27.40 18.28 6.79
CA SER A 93 27.91 19.56 6.29
C SER A 93 28.84 20.24 7.30
N ALA A 94 28.55 20.18 8.59
CA ALA A 94 29.46 20.68 9.62
C ALA A 94 30.78 19.91 9.63
N VAL A 95 30.73 18.58 9.53
CA VAL A 95 31.93 17.73 9.40
C VAL A 95 32.73 18.10 8.16
N PHE A 96 32.07 18.30 7.01
CA PHE A 96 32.72 18.76 5.79
C PHE A 96 33.52 20.05 6.02
N VAL A 97 32.88 21.09 6.57
CA VAL A 97 33.50 22.40 6.80
C VAL A 97 34.69 22.29 7.75
N VAL A 98 34.55 21.55 8.85
CA VAL A 98 35.62 21.37 9.84
C VAL A 98 36.81 20.64 9.24
N VAL A 99 36.57 19.54 8.51
CA VAL A 99 37.64 18.75 7.89
C VAL A 99 38.32 19.54 6.78
N PHE A 100 37.55 20.25 5.94
CA PHE A 100 38.09 21.10 4.89
C PHE A 100 38.99 22.18 5.48
N LEU A 101 38.50 22.95 6.46
CA LEU A 101 39.28 24.02 7.10
C LEU A 101 40.53 23.49 7.79
N PHE A 102 40.44 22.34 8.46
CA PHE A 102 41.61 21.71 9.06
C PHE A 102 42.65 21.34 8.01
N LEU A 103 42.26 20.68 6.92
CA LEU A 103 43.17 20.31 5.83
C LEU A 103 43.79 21.55 5.16
N SER A 104 43.00 22.60 4.92
CA SER A 104 43.49 23.86 4.35
C SER A 104 44.50 24.60 5.23
N ILE A 105 44.46 24.42 6.55
CA ILE A 105 45.43 25.04 7.47
C ILE A 105 46.69 24.19 7.60
N VAL A 106 46.54 22.87 7.64
CA VAL A 106 47.63 21.92 7.91
C VAL A 106 48.47 21.68 6.66
N VAL A 107 47.84 21.53 5.50
CA VAL A 107 48.51 21.33 4.22
C VAL A 107 48.88 22.69 3.66
N ARG A 108 50.14 23.10 3.84
CA ARG A 108 50.66 24.43 3.47
C ARG A 108 51.10 24.56 2.01
N ASP A 109 50.86 23.56 1.18
CA ASP A 109 51.33 23.57 -0.20
C ASP A 109 50.46 24.50 -1.08
N PRO A 110 51.08 25.40 -1.86
CA PRO A 110 50.35 26.33 -2.71
C PRO A 110 49.82 25.59 -3.95
N VAL A 111 48.57 25.07 -3.86
CA VAL A 111 47.71 24.45 -4.92
C VAL A 111 47.78 22.90 -4.99
N PRO A 112 46.68 22.14 -5.25
CA PRO A 112 45.30 22.54 -5.56
C PRO A 112 44.26 22.13 -4.49
N LEU A 113 43.40 23.08 -4.13
CA LEU A 113 42.18 22.97 -3.30
C LEU A 113 41.27 21.75 -3.57
N LEU A 114 41.51 21.03 -4.67
CA LEU A 114 40.76 19.88 -5.11
C LEU A 114 40.96 18.68 -4.17
N ASP A 115 42.18 18.43 -3.68
CA ASP A 115 42.46 17.24 -2.87
C ASP A 115 41.82 17.36 -1.48
N GLU A 116 41.87 18.54 -0.84
CA GLU A 116 41.19 18.80 0.43
C GLU A 116 39.68 18.73 0.29
N LEU A 117 39.15 19.22 -0.83
CA LEU A 117 37.71 19.17 -1.14
C LEU A 117 37.24 17.72 -1.32
N LEU A 118 38.01 16.89 -2.04
CA LEU A 118 37.68 15.48 -2.23
C LEU A 118 37.72 14.70 -0.91
N ILE A 119 38.76 14.91 -0.09
CA ILE A 119 38.89 14.23 1.22
C ILE A 119 37.76 14.66 2.16
N SER A 120 37.51 15.96 2.30
CA SER A 120 36.44 16.48 3.17
C SER A 120 35.05 16.00 2.72
N LEU A 121 34.80 15.94 1.40
CA LEU A 121 33.57 15.38 0.85
C LEU A 121 33.42 13.90 1.22
N ALA A 122 34.46 13.09 0.99
CA ALA A 122 34.44 11.67 1.32
C ALA A 122 34.19 11.42 2.82
N VAL A 123 34.84 12.19 3.69
CA VAL A 123 34.63 12.10 5.15
C VAL A 123 33.21 12.52 5.54
N SER A 124 32.66 13.56 4.93
CA SER A 124 31.27 14.00 5.21
C SER A 124 30.24 12.95 4.79
N ILE A 125 30.44 12.29 3.64
CA ILE A 125 29.58 11.21 3.15
C ILE A 125 29.67 10.01 4.11
N ALA A 126 30.88 9.64 4.52
CA ALA A 126 31.08 8.57 5.50
C ALA A 126 30.39 8.88 6.84
N ALA A 127 30.50 10.12 7.33
CA ALA A 127 29.81 10.59 8.53
C ALA A 127 28.29 10.52 8.38
N TYR A 128 27.73 10.96 7.24
CA TYR A 128 26.30 10.85 6.95
C TYR A 128 25.82 9.39 7.03
N TYR A 129 26.50 8.46 6.37
CA TYR A 129 26.14 7.04 6.41
C TYR A 129 26.30 6.42 7.81
N ALA A 130 27.31 6.83 8.57
CA ALA A 130 27.47 6.39 9.96
C ALA A 130 26.28 6.84 10.83
N LEU A 131 25.79 8.07 10.65
CA LEU A 131 24.61 8.58 11.33
C LEU A 131 23.34 7.82 10.94
N VAL A 132 23.15 7.52 9.63
CA VAL A 132 22.02 6.71 9.16
C VAL A 132 21.97 5.35 9.84
N ARG A 133 23.12 4.64 9.91
CA ARG A 133 23.19 3.33 10.57
C ARG A 133 22.86 3.41 12.06
N ARG A 134 23.39 4.43 12.75
CA ARG A 134 23.13 4.65 14.18
C ARG A 134 21.67 4.95 14.47
N ASP A 135 21.02 5.77 13.63
CA ASP A 135 19.62 6.15 13.84
C ASP A 135 18.66 4.98 13.60
N LEU A 136 18.96 4.10 12.64
CA LEU A 136 18.16 2.89 12.38
C LEU A 136 18.21 1.89 13.54
N SER A 137 19.28 1.87 14.33
CA SER A 137 19.40 1.06 15.55
C SER A 137 18.94 1.79 16.81
N SER A 138 18.28 2.94 16.67
CA SER A 138 17.83 3.73 17.82
C SER A 138 16.63 3.08 18.51
N GLN A 139 16.53 3.26 19.84
CA GLN A 139 15.39 2.75 20.61
C GLN A 139 14.04 3.30 20.13
N ARG A 140 14.00 4.50 19.55
CA ARG A 140 12.77 5.09 18.99
C ARG A 140 12.24 4.27 17.83
N VAL A 141 13.10 3.94 16.87
CA VAL A 141 12.74 3.12 15.70
C VAL A 141 12.31 1.73 16.15
N GLU A 142 13.02 1.13 17.10
CA GLU A 142 12.68 -0.22 17.59
C GLU A 142 11.37 -0.25 18.39
N ARG A 143 11.07 0.77 19.21
CA ARG A 143 9.77 0.87 19.88
C ARG A 143 8.63 0.99 18.88
N HIS A 144 8.77 1.87 17.90
CA HIS A 144 7.77 2.09 16.88
C HIS A 144 7.58 0.86 15.97
N ARG A 145 8.66 0.12 15.66
CA ARG A 145 8.60 -1.19 15.01
C ARG A 145 7.72 -2.17 15.81
N ILE A 146 7.91 -2.24 17.13
CA ILE A 146 7.14 -3.12 18.01
C ILE A 146 5.67 -2.70 18.04
N GLU A 147 5.37 -1.40 18.11
CA GLU A 147 4.01 -0.86 18.12
C GLU A 147 3.25 -1.22 16.83
N ILE A 148 3.85 -0.97 15.67
CA ILE A 148 3.25 -1.32 14.37
C ILE A 148 3.04 -2.84 14.25
N ARG A 149 4.03 -3.65 14.65
CA ARG A 149 3.89 -5.12 14.61
C ARG A 149 2.78 -5.59 15.54
N SER A 150 2.65 -4.99 16.72
CA SER A 150 1.54 -5.28 17.64
C SER A 150 0.19 -4.91 17.03
N ALA A 151 0.09 -3.79 16.31
CA ALA A 151 -1.12 -3.39 15.59
C ALA A 151 -1.51 -4.42 14.51
N ILE A 152 -0.53 -4.88 13.71
CA ILE A 152 -0.72 -5.94 12.71
C ILE A 152 -1.21 -7.24 13.40
N ASP A 153 -0.55 -7.66 14.48
CA ASP A 153 -0.89 -8.91 15.19
C ASP A 153 -2.30 -8.90 15.81
N ARG A 154 -2.78 -7.72 16.22
CA ARG A 154 -4.14 -7.52 16.76
C ARG A 154 -5.23 -7.58 15.69
N THR A 155 -4.88 -7.64 14.40
CA THR A 155 -5.86 -7.76 13.33
C THR A 155 -6.60 -9.08 13.46
N VAL A 156 -7.92 -8.98 13.68
CA VAL A 156 -8.84 -10.12 13.70
C VAL A 156 -9.53 -10.19 12.35
N PHE A 157 -9.57 -11.40 11.79
CA PHE A 157 -10.31 -11.71 10.58
C PHE A 157 -11.69 -12.24 10.97
N GLU A 158 -12.73 -11.69 10.35
CA GLU A 158 -14.12 -12.06 10.59
C GLU A 158 -14.80 -12.40 9.27
N GLU A 159 -15.74 -13.34 9.31
CA GLU A 159 -16.54 -13.73 8.16
C GLU A 159 -17.46 -12.59 7.73
N SER A 160 -17.61 -12.41 6.42
CA SER A 160 -18.41 -11.35 5.83
C SER A 160 -19.20 -11.84 4.62
N GLU A 161 -20.52 -11.71 4.71
CA GLU A 161 -21.46 -12.01 3.63
C GLU A 161 -21.21 -11.18 2.36
N LEU A 162 -20.69 -9.96 2.48
CA LEU A 162 -20.26 -9.17 1.32
C LEU A 162 -19.08 -9.87 0.64
N VAL A 163 -18.07 -10.26 1.40
CA VAL A 163 -16.85 -10.87 0.84
C VAL A 163 -17.18 -12.22 0.20
N HIS A 164 -18.06 -13.02 0.82
CA HIS A 164 -18.56 -14.26 0.23
C HIS A 164 -19.21 -14.03 -1.14
N ARG A 165 -20.10 -13.02 -1.25
CA ARG A 165 -20.71 -12.64 -2.55
C ARG A 165 -19.69 -12.18 -3.59
N LEU A 166 -18.62 -11.49 -3.16
CA LEU A 166 -17.52 -11.10 -4.06
C LEU A 166 -16.74 -12.31 -4.56
N GLU A 167 -16.47 -13.28 -3.69
CA GLU A 167 -15.81 -14.55 -4.05
C GLU A 167 -16.66 -15.36 -5.01
N GLU A 168 -17.96 -15.54 -4.75
CA GLU A 168 -18.89 -16.20 -5.66
C GLU A 168 -18.90 -15.56 -7.05
N THR A 169 -18.90 -14.22 -7.09
CA THR A 169 -18.84 -13.46 -8.35
C THR A 169 -17.52 -13.67 -9.08
N LEU A 170 -16.40 -13.64 -8.35
CA LEU A 170 -15.07 -13.94 -8.89
C LEU A 170 -15.01 -15.36 -9.46
N HIS A 171 -15.48 -16.35 -8.69
CA HIS A 171 -15.55 -17.76 -9.05
C HIS A 171 -16.42 -18.00 -10.28
N ALA A 172 -17.52 -17.26 -10.43
CA ALA A 172 -18.37 -17.32 -11.61
C ALA A 172 -17.62 -16.86 -12.87
N HIS A 173 -16.81 -15.80 -12.75
CA HIS A 173 -15.96 -15.30 -13.84
C HIS A 173 -14.77 -16.22 -14.16
N GLU A 174 -14.28 -16.98 -13.19
CA GLU A 174 -13.20 -17.96 -13.40
C GLU A 174 -13.69 -19.23 -14.11
N GLY A 175 -14.88 -19.72 -13.76
CA GLY A 175 -15.41 -20.99 -14.28
C GLY A 175 -16.12 -20.90 -15.63
N ASN A 176 -16.83 -19.80 -15.90
CA ASN A 176 -17.70 -19.70 -17.07
C ASN A 176 -17.09 -18.88 -18.22
N GLY A 177 -15.81 -18.50 -18.12
CA GLY A 177 -15.27 -17.40 -18.92
C GLY A 177 -16.03 -16.10 -18.60
N VAL A 178 -16.02 -15.13 -19.50
CA VAL A 178 -16.74 -13.85 -19.32
C VAL A 178 -18.26 -14.09 -19.37
N PRO A 179 -18.97 -14.15 -18.23
CA PRO A 179 -20.42 -14.14 -18.23
C PRO A 179 -20.84 -12.69 -18.53
N ALA A 180 -22.05 -12.51 -19.05
CA ALA A 180 -22.57 -11.17 -19.28
C ALA A 180 -22.50 -10.36 -17.97
N LEU A 181 -21.70 -9.29 -17.95
CA LEU A 181 -21.63 -8.25 -16.91
C LEU A 181 -23.01 -7.63 -16.55
N ASP A 182 -24.07 -8.07 -17.22
CA ASP A 182 -25.44 -7.61 -17.11
C ASP A 182 -26.36 -8.57 -16.33
N GLN A 183 -25.94 -9.82 -16.06
CA GLN A 183 -26.80 -10.79 -15.35
C GLN A 183 -26.49 -10.92 -13.86
N GLN A 184 -25.32 -10.45 -13.40
CA GLN A 184 -24.97 -10.47 -11.98
C GLN A 184 -25.21 -9.10 -11.37
N THR A 185 -26.32 -8.97 -10.65
CA THR A 185 -26.58 -7.83 -9.77
C THR A 185 -26.00 -8.20 -8.41
N LEU A 186 -24.89 -7.58 -8.02
CA LEU A 186 -24.41 -7.66 -6.64
C LEU A 186 -25.38 -6.81 -5.80
N LEU A 187 -26.24 -7.49 -5.04
CA LEU A 187 -27.04 -6.82 -4.03
C LEU A 187 -26.12 -6.56 -2.84
N PHE A 188 -25.93 -5.28 -2.50
CA PHE A 188 -25.21 -4.86 -1.30
C PHE A 188 -26.20 -4.23 -0.33
N ASP A 189 -26.03 -4.50 0.96
CA ASP A 189 -26.75 -3.76 1.98
C ASP A 189 -26.10 -2.37 2.15
N GLU A 190 -26.86 -1.39 2.60
CA GLU A 190 -26.35 -0.02 2.84
C GLU A 190 -25.18 -0.02 3.83
N LYS A 191 -25.15 -0.99 4.75
CA LYS A 191 -24.07 -1.20 5.73
C LYS A 191 -22.74 -1.63 5.11
N ASP A 192 -22.79 -2.19 3.91
CA ASP A 192 -21.64 -2.73 3.21
C ASP A 192 -21.00 -1.71 2.25
N ALA A 193 -21.63 -0.55 2.06
CA ALA A 193 -21.23 0.46 1.09
C ALA A 193 -19.79 0.96 1.31
N ASP A 194 -19.40 1.18 2.57
CA ASP A 194 -18.05 1.64 2.92
C ASP A 194 -16.99 0.59 2.56
N VAL A 195 -17.24 -0.68 2.89
CA VAL A 195 -16.33 -1.80 2.58
C VAL A 195 -16.25 -1.99 1.07
N ALA A 196 -17.37 -1.95 0.35
CA ALA A 196 -17.40 -2.06 -1.10
C ALA A 196 -16.61 -0.93 -1.79
N ALA A 197 -16.70 0.30 -1.27
CA ALA A 197 -15.92 1.43 -1.75
C ALA A 197 -14.41 1.25 -1.48
N GLU A 198 -14.04 0.72 -0.32
CA GLU A 198 -12.64 0.39 0.00
C GLU A 198 -12.09 -0.68 -0.95
N VAL A 199 -12.81 -1.79 -1.13
CA VAL A 199 -12.43 -2.86 -2.08
C VAL A 199 -12.30 -2.31 -3.49
N LEU A 200 -13.24 -1.47 -3.95
CA LEU A 200 -13.17 -0.83 -5.25
C LEU A 200 -11.92 0.05 -5.38
N SER A 201 -11.54 0.77 -4.32
CA SER A 201 -10.31 1.56 -4.27
C SER A 201 -9.07 0.67 -4.38
N TYR A 202 -9.04 -0.45 -3.66
CA TYR A 202 -7.92 -1.40 -3.66
C TYR A 202 -7.75 -2.05 -5.03
N LEU A 203 -8.84 -2.57 -5.61
CA LEU A 203 -8.84 -3.10 -6.98
C LEU A 203 -8.44 -2.03 -8.00
N GLY A 204 -8.94 -0.80 -7.82
CA GLY A 204 -8.61 0.32 -8.69
C GLY A 204 -7.11 0.62 -8.74
N LYS A 205 -6.36 0.42 -7.64
CA LYS A 205 -4.89 0.57 -7.61
C LYS A 205 -4.20 -0.41 -8.58
N ASN A 206 -4.70 -1.66 -8.67
CA ASN A 206 -4.15 -2.68 -9.57
C ASN A 206 -4.41 -2.38 -11.05
N PHE A 207 -5.48 -1.64 -11.36
CA PHE A 207 -5.90 -1.31 -12.74
C PHE A 207 -5.63 0.14 -13.15
N ARG A 208 -4.67 0.83 -12.53
CA ARG A 208 -4.39 2.26 -12.81
C ARG A 208 -3.82 2.56 -14.20
N ASP A 209 -3.23 1.59 -14.89
CA ASP A 209 -2.55 1.82 -16.17
C ASP A 209 -3.50 2.42 -17.24
N ARG A 210 -2.97 3.30 -18.08
CA ARG A 210 -3.68 3.95 -19.19
C ARG A 210 -4.29 2.93 -20.16
N ARG A 211 -3.70 1.73 -20.24
CA ARG A 211 -4.20 0.60 -21.03
C ARG A 211 -5.56 0.14 -20.51
N TYR A 212 -5.66 -0.13 -19.21
CA TYR A 212 -6.90 -0.53 -18.55
C TYR A 212 -8.00 0.51 -18.72
N ARG A 213 -7.69 1.81 -18.60
CA ARG A 213 -8.69 2.87 -18.85
C ARG A 213 -9.22 2.87 -20.28
N LYS A 214 -8.38 2.58 -21.29
CA LYS A 214 -8.84 2.45 -22.68
C LYS A 214 -9.73 1.22 -22.84
N GLN A 215 -9.36 0.12 -22.20
CA GLN A 215 -10.06 -1.16 -22.28
C GLN A 215 -11.41 -1.11 -21.53
N GLU A 216 -11.45 -0.51 -20.35
CA GLU A 216 -12.66 -0.15 -19.61
C GLU A 216 -13.64 0.65 -20.49
N ARG A 217 -13.16 1.71 -21.16
CA ARG A 217 -14.01 2.50 -22.08
C ARG A 217 -14.53 1.70 -23.26
N LYS A 218 -13.71 0.78 -23.81
CA LYS A 218 -14.14 -0.12 -24.90
C LYS A 218 -15.20 -1.09 -24.39
N LEU A 219 -14.99 -1.68 -23.23
CA LEU A 219 -15.91 -2.64 -22.63
C LEU A 219 -17.25 -1.99 -22.30
N MET A 220 -17.24 -0.83 -21.64
CA MET A 220 -18.46 -0.06 -21.35
C MET A 220 -19.25 0.31 -22.61
N ARG A 221 -18.57 0.51 -23.76
CA ARG A 221 -19.24 0.73 -25.06
C ARG A 221 -19.78 -0.58 -25.66
N ALA A 222 -19.07 -1.69 -25.48
CA ALA A 222 -19.47 -3.00 -25.96
C ALA A 222 -20.66 -3.58 -25.15
N THR A 223 -20.72 -3.31 -23.84
CA THR A 223 -21.86 -3.67 -22.98
C THR A 223 -23.15 -3.05 -23.49
N ARG A 224 -23.10 -1.80 -23.97
CA ARG A 224 -24.25 -1.13 -24.61
C ARG A 224 -24.66 -1.73 -25.96
N ARG A 225 -23.79 -2.52 -26.60
CA ARG A 225 -24.00 -3.10 -27.94
C ARG A 225 -24.23 -4.63 -27.90
N ALA A 226 -24.33 -5.23 -26.71
CA ALA A 226 -24.39 -6.68 -26.52
C ALA A 226 -23.21 -7.46 -27.15
N ASP A 227 -22.08 -6.79 -27.42
CA ASP A 227 -20.91 -7.34 -28.14
C ASP A 227 -19.69 -7.56 -27.20
N VAL A 228 -19.96 -7.73 -25.90
CA VAL A 228 -18.95 -7.83 -24.83
C VAL A 228 -18.03 -9.03 -25.05
N GLN A 229 -18.59 -10.19 -25.42
CA GLN A 229 -17.84 -11.43 -25.58
C GLN A 229 -16.75 -11.34 -26.64
N ARG A 230 -17.03 -10.71 -27.79
CA ARG A 230 -16.03 -10.50 -28.85
C ARG A 230 -14.89 -9.58 -28.40
N THR A 231 -15.25 -8.49 -27.72
CA THR A 231 -14.27 -7.51 -27.23
C THR A 231 -13.33 -8.09 -26.17
N MET A 232 -13.80 -9.07 -25.37
CA MET A 232 -12.97 -9.75 -24.37
C MET A 232 -12.20 -10.96 -24.91
N ALA A 233 -12.72 -11.66 -25.93
CA ALA A 233 -11.98 -12.73 -26.61
C ALA A 233 -10.70 -12.20 -27.27
N ASP A 234 -10.74 -11.00 -27.85
CA ASP A 234 -9.57 -10.29 -28.37
C ASP A 234 -8.55 -9.91 -27.28
N TRP A 235 -8.96 -9.96 -26.01
CA TRP A 235 -8.21 -9.51 -24.84
C TRP A 235 -7.44 -10.67 -24.17
N SER A 236 -8.00 -11.87 -24.22
CA SER A 236 -7.54 -13.06 -23.51
C SER A 236 -6.13 -13.57 -23.84
N PRO A 237 -5.55 -13.44 -25.05
CA PRO A 237 -4.30 -14.13 -25.37
C PRO A 237 -3.00 -13.32 -25.18
N HIS A 238 -3.05 -12.02 -24.88
CA HIS A 238 -1.86 -11.16 -25.04
C HIS A 238 -1.41 -10.36 -23.82
N GLU A 239 -2.13 -10.35 -22.70
CA GLU A 239 -1.73 -9.56 -21.53
C GLU A 239 -1.75 -10.38 -20.23
N LYS A 240 -0.83 -10.06 -19.30
CA LYS A 240 -0.79 -10.58 -17.91
C LYS A 240 -1.95 -10.05 -17.06
N THR A 241 -3.12 -9.86 -17.66
CA THR A 241 -4.28 -9.24 -17.05
C THR A 241 -5.13 -10.33 -16.43
N ASP A 242 -5.40 -10.19 -15.14
CA ASP A 242 -6.36 -11.03 -14.43
C ASP A 242 -7.79 -10.62 -14.85
N VAL A 243 -8.29 -11.24 -15.91
CA VAL A 243 -9.60 -10.92 -16.51
C VAL A 243 -10.74 -11.12 -15.50
N PRO A 244 -10.82 -12.22 -14.73
CA PRO A 244 -11.82 -12.38 -13.68
C PRO A 244 -11.83 -11.24 -12.66
N LEU A 245 -10.65 -10.83 -12.18
CA LEU A 245 -10.53 -9.75 -11.21
C LEU A 245 -10.95 -8.39 -11.81
N PHE A 246 -10.65 -8.17 -13.09
CA PHE A 246 -11.09 -6.96 -13.79
C PHE A 246 -12.61 -6.92 -13.98
N CYS A 247 -13.24 -8.06 -14.28
CA CYS A 247 -14.70 -8.17 -14.33
C CYS A 247 -15.32 -7.82 -12.97
N LEU A 248 -14.80 -8.38 -11.87
CA LEU A 248 -15.25 -8.07 -10.52
C LEU A 248 -15.15 -6.56 -10.22
N TYR A 249 -14.03 -5.93 -10.58
CA TYR A 249 -13.85 -4.48 -10.46
C TYR A 249 -14.93 -3.68 -11.22
N LEU A 250 -15.28 -4.09 -12.43
CA LEU A 250 -16.32 -3.40 -13.22
C LEU A 250 -17.72 -3.56 -12.63
N VAL A 251 -18.06 -4.75 -12.13
CA VAL A 251 -19.34 -5.00 -11.45
C VAL A 251 -19.44 -4.13 -10.20
N LEU A 252 -18.41 -4.14 -9.34
CA LEU A 252 -18.33 -3.28 -8.15
C LEU A 252 -18.45 -1.80 -8.50
N LYS A 253 -17.73 -1.34 -9.53
CA LYS A 253 -17.74 0.05 -9.95
C LYS A 253 -19.13 0.52 -10.40
N ARG A 254 -19.85 -0.33 -11.14
CA ARG A 254 -21.21 -0.04 -11.61
C ARG A 254 -22.16 0.15 -10.42
N HIS A 255 -22.04 -0.67 -9.40
CA HIS A 255 -22.88 -0.60 -8.21
C HIS A 255 -22.59 0.60 -7.32
N VAL A 256 -21.32 0.92 -7.05
CA VAL A 256 -20.95 2.06 -6.18
C VAL A 256 -21.30 3.43 -6.79
N HIS A 257 -21.46 3.52 -8.12
CA HIS A 257 -21.78 4.77 -8.83
C HIS A 257 -23.25 4.88 -9.28
N GLN A 258 -24.10 3.91 -8.97
CA GLN A 258 -25.55 3.95 -9.22
C GLN A 258 -26.28 4.57 -8.03
#